data_AF-A0A964R0U2-F1
#
_entry.id   AF-A0A964R0U2-F1
#
_cell.length_a   1.000
_cell.length_b   1.000
_cell.length_c   1.000
_cell.angle_alpha   90.00
_cell.angle_beta   90.00
_cell.angle_gamma   90.00
#
_symmetry.space_group_name_H-M   'P 1'
#
loop_
_entity.id
_entity.type
_entity.pdbx_description
1 polymer ?
#
loop_
_entity_poly.entity_id
_entity_poly.type
_entity_poly.pdbx_seq_one_letter_code
_entity_poly.pdbx_strand_id
1 'polypeptide(L)'
;MKTILLLALLAFATTRGAFAQGTISLGNGFSGFRAPIYDYFPGNPLSIASGQSSLGIPSGSVAYTGQLLQGTGFTFAVFYGATTVTDPNQLTLLAATTFRTATANVLPAGLIYAFDVIVPGIAAGGQAKLEVRVWDNVGGSITSWNQNNGSANRSGTFLSLPLGGTDSTGNIFLSPNMTGWTSFNIPQGPEPGPLLLTGLGGAMLFLFRWQNRRRV
;
A
#
# COMPACT_ATOMS: atom_id res chain seq x y z
N MET A 1 39.31 38.07 -13.36
CA MET A 1 37.96 38.60 -13.03
C MET A 1 36.82 37.79 -13.67
N LYS A 2 36.88 37.42 -14.96
CA LYS A 2 35.82 36.64 -15.65
C LYS A 2 35.53 35.26 -15.02
N THR A 3 36.53 34.60 -14.44
CA THR A 3 36.41 33.26 -13.81
C THR A 3 35.69 33.29 -12.46
N ILE A 4 35.79 34.39 -11.70
CA ILE A 4 35.12 34.54 -10.39
C ILE A 4 33.61 34.74 -10.58
N LEU A 5 33.20 35.44 -11.65
CA LEU A 5 31.79 35.66 -11.99
C LEU A 5 31.07 34.38 -12.42
N LEU A 6 31.78 33.44 -13.08
CA LEU A 6 31.20 32.14 -13.47
C LEU A 6 30.96 31.21 -12.28
N LEU A 7 31.86 31.21 -11.29
CA LEU A 7 31.72 30.42 -10.06
C LEU A 7 30.58 30.93 -9.17
N ALA A 8 30.36 32.25 -9.10
CA ALA A 8 29.23 32.83 -8.37
C ALA A 8 27.86 32.51 -9.02
N LEU A 9 27.79 32.45 -10.36
CA LEU A 9 26.56 32.08 -11.08
C LEU A 9 26.21 30.59 -10.92
N LEU A 10 27.21 29.70 -10.85
CA LEU A 10 27.00 28.26 -10.62
C LEU A 10 26.51 27.97 -9.18
N ALA A 11 26.97 28.76 -8.20
CA ALA A 11 26.55 28.61 -6.79
C ALA A 11 25.11 29.09 -6.52
N PHE A 12 24.58 30.04 -7.32
CA PHE A 12 23.18 30.48 -7.22
C PHE A 12 22.20 29.57 -8.00
N ALA A 13 22.68 28.73 -8.90
CA ALA A 13 21.84 27.81 -9.66
C ALA A 13 21.44 26.55 -8.87
N THR A 14 22.18 26.20 -7.80
CA THR A 14 21.92 25.01 -6.97
C THR A 14 20.95 25.25 -5.82
N THR A 15 20.54 26.51 -5.56
CA THR A 15 19.53 26.84 -4.53
C THR A 15 18.11 26.97 -5.10
N ARG A 16 17.88 26.61 -6.37
CA ARG A 16 16.54 26.54 -6.94
C ARG A 16 15.74 25.41 -6.31
N GLY A 17 15.06 25.76 -5.21
CA GLY A 17 13.81 25.16 -4.80
C GLY A 17 13.92 23.84 -4.06
N ALA A 18 14.59 23.83 -2.90
CA ALA A 18 14.08 23.02 -1.80
C ALA A 18 12.75 23.64 -1.33
N PHE A 19 11.73 23.61 -2.20
CA PHE A 19 10.37 23.91 -1.78
C PHE A 19 10.08 22.94 -0.64
N ALA A 20 9.63 23.47 0.50
CA ALA A 20 9.28 22.66 1.64
C ALA A 20 8.24 21.61 1.19
N GLN A 21 8.69 20.36 1.13
CA GLN A 21 7.85 19.27 0.68
C GLN A 21 6.79 18.99 1.74
N GLY A 22 5.58 18.71 1.27
CA GLY A 22 4.46 18.37 2.12
C GLY A 22 4.73 17.06 2.84
N THR A 23 4.28 16.96 4.09
CA THR A 23 4.34 15.72 4.88
C THR A 23 2.95 15.19 5.18
N ILE A 24 2.82 13.88 5.38
CA ILE A 24 1.58 13.22 5.74
C ILE A 24 1.84 12.12 6.75
N SER A 25 0.94 11.94 7.73
CA SER A 25 0.98 10.83 8.65
C SER A 25 0.25 9.63 8.05
N LEU A 26 1.00 8.59 7.71
CA LEU A 26 0.48 7.36 7.14
C LEU A 26 0.03 6.41 8.24
N GLY A 27 -1.09 5.73 8.02
CA GLY A 27 -1.70 4.87 9.03
C GLY A 27 -3.16 4.59 8.73
N ASN A 28 -3.72 3.63 9.44
CA ASN A 28 -5.14 3.29 9.39
C ASN A 28 -5.79 3.20 10.78
N GLY A 29 -5.13 3.76 11.79
CA GLY A 29 -5.62 3.85 13.17
C GLY A 29 -5.07 5.11 13.84
N PHE A 30 -5.86 6.18 13.80
CA PHE A 30 -5.60 7.46 14.45
C PHE A 30 -6.70 7.80 15.45
N SER A 31 -6.52 8.86 16.24
CA SER A 31 -7.65 9.42 16.99
C SER A 31 -8.72 9.92 16.01
N GLY A 32 -9.96 9.43 16.16
CA GLY A 32 -11.09 9.80 15.30
C GLY A 32 -11.12 9.12 13.92
N PHE A 33 -10.16 8.27 13.57
CA PHE A 33 -10.18 7.52 12.32
C PHE A 33 -9.62 6.11 12.49
N ARG A 34 -10.34 5.10 12.01
CA ARG A 34 -9.87 3.73 11.98
C ARG A 34 -10.48 2.99 10.81
N ALA A 35 -9.64 2.33 10.02
CA ALA A 35 -10.06 1.51 8.88
C ALA A 35 -9.28 0.18 8.91
N PRO A 36 -9.66 -0.78 9.78
CA PRO A 36 -9.00 -2.08 9.83
C PRO A 36 -9.15 -2.82 8.51
N ILE A 37 -8.14 -3.62 8.14
CA ILE A 37 -8.15 -4.41 6.90
C ILE A 37 -8.29 -5.89 7.24
N TYR A 38 -9.13 -6.57 6.48
CA TYR A 38 -9.54 -7.93 6.74
C TYR A 38 -8.99 -8.89 5.69
N ASP A 39 -8.86 -10.15 6.09
CA ASP A 39 -8.57 -11.27 5.23
C ASP A 39 -9.84 -11.71 4.46
N TYR A 40 -9.69 -12.68 3.58
CA TYR A 40 -10.78 -13.21 2.76
C TYR A 40 -11.93 -13.79 3.59
N PHE A 41 -13.11 -13.88 2.97
CA PHE A 41 -14.26 -14.51 3.59
C PHE A 41 -14.17 -16.03 3.47
N PRO A 42 -14.11 -16.81 4.58
CA PRO A 42 -13.92 -18.26 4.48
C PRO A 42 -15.04 -18.97 3.70
N GLY A 43 -16.28 -18.46 3.77
CA GLY A 43 -17.41 -18.99 3.02
C GLY A 43 -17.50 -18.51 1.57
N ASN A 44 -16.74 -17.49 1.18
CA ASN A 44 -16.68 -16.98 -0.19
C ASN A 44 -15.33 -16.27 -0.45
N PRO A 45 -14.24 -17.04 -0.65
CA PRO A 45 -12.88 -16.48 -0.60
C PRO A 45 -12.55 -15.46 -1.69
N LEU A 46 -13.28 -15.49 -2.82
CA LEU A 46 -13.07 -14.55 -3.93
C LEU A 46 -13.90 -13.27 -3.79
N SER A 47 -14.76 -13.18 -2.77
CA SER A 47 -15.62 -12.02 -2.58
C SER A 47 -14.84 -10.84 -2.01
N ILE A 48 -15.14 -9.67 -2.55
CA ILE A 48 -14.57 -8.39 -2.15
C ILE A 48 -15.69 -7.51 -1.59
N ALA A 49 -15.41 -6.89 -0.44
CA ALA A 49 -16.25 -5.90 0.20
C ALA A 49 -15.43 -4.68 0.62
N SER A 50 -16.05 -3.51 0.54
CA SER A 50 -15.49 -2.24 1.01
C SER A 50 -16.55 -1.47 1.79
N GLY A 51 -16.10 -0.77 2.83
CA GLY A 51 -16.92 0.03 3.72
C GLY A 51 -16.53 -0.18 5.18
N GLN A 52 -16.95 0.71 6.07
CA GLN A 52 -16.55 0.61 7.47
C GLN A 52 -17.25 -0.56 8.18
N SER A 53 -16.49 -1.23 9.04
CA SER A 53 -16.98 -2.25 9.96
C SER A 53 -17.39 -1.64 11.30
N SER A 54 -17.95 -2.44 12.21
CA SER A 54 -18.22 -2.00 13.60
C SER A 54 -16.96 -1.68 14.40
N LEU A 55 -15.79 -2.20 13.98
CA LEU A 55 -14.49 -1.86 14.58
C LEU A 55 -13.90 -0.56 13.99
N GLY A 56 -14.45 -0.06 12.88
CA GLY A 56 -14.01 1.16 12.21
C GLY A 56 -14.38 2.42 12.98
N ILE A 57 -13.73 3.53 12.63
CA ILE A 57 -14.08 4.87 13.11
C ILE A 57 -14.10 5.80 11.89
N PRO A 58 -15.28 6.36 11.52
CA PRO A 58 -16.59 6.09 12.11
C PRO A 58 -17.01 4.62 11.95
N SER A 59 -17.82 4.13 12.89
CA SER A 59 -18.37 2.77 12.83
C SER A 59 -19.27 2.64 11.60
N GLY A 60 -19.15 1.53 10.87
CA GLY A 60 -20.01 1.18 9.75
C GLY A 60 -20.74 -0.15 9.93
N SER A 61 -21.42 -0.59 8.88
CA SER A 61 -22.30 -1.77 8.88
C SER A 61 -21.76 -2.95 8.07
N VAL A 62 -20.60 -2.82 7.41
CA VAL A 62 -20.04 -3.91 6.60
C VAL A 62 -19.56 -5.02 7.52
N ALA A 63 -20.17 -6.20 7.37
CA ALA A 63 -19.80 -7.39 8.10
C ALA A 63 -18.65 -8.11 7.39
N TYR A 64 -17.47 -8.06 8.00
CA TYR A 64 -16.33 -8.85 7.56
C TYR A 64 -16.28 -10.16 8.34
N THR A 65 -16.35 -11.28 7.62
CA THR A 65 -16.25 -12.63 8.23
C THR A 65 -14.82 -13.18 8.24
N GLY A 66 -13.91 -12.54 7.50
CA GLY A 66 -12.48 -12.81 7.53
C GLY A 66 -11.81 -12.29 8.81
N GLN A 67 -10.64 -12.84 9.13
CA GLN A 67 -9.82 -12.36 10.23
C GLN A 67 -9.25 -10.97 9.93
N LEU A 68 -8.79 -10.23 10.93
CA LEU A 68 -8.01 -9.01 10.73
C LEU A 68 -6.61 -9.37 10.21
N LEU A 69 -6.13 -8.68 9.18
CA LEU A 69 -4.79 -8.93 8.62
C LEU A 69 -3.70 -8.59 9.64
N GLN A 70 -2.70 -9.46 9.78
CA GLN A 70 -1.64 -9.26 10.76
C GLN A 70 -0.30 -9.81 10.30
N GLY A 71 0.76 -9.29 10.90
CA GLY A 71 2.14 -9.73 10.65
C GLY A 71 2.70 -9.29 9.31
N THR A 72 3.74 -10.00 8.88
CA THR A 72 4.61 -9.61 7.76
C THR A 72 4.28 -10.31 6.44
N GLY A 73 3.25 -11.15 6.38
CA GLY A 73 2.82 -11.85 5.15
C GLY A 73 2.08 -10.94 4.16
N PHE A 74 1.67 -9.75 4.60
CA PHE A 74 0.95 -8.79 3.77
C PHE A 74 1.67 -7.45 3.74
N THR A 75 1.65 -6.81 2.58
CA THR A 75 2.17 -5.46 2.41
C THR A 75 1.02 -4.46 2.38
N PHE A 76 1.07 -3.48 3.27
CA PHE A 76 0.26 -2.27 3.19
C PHE A 76 1.06 -1.20 2.47
N ALA A 77 0.54 -0.64 1.40
CA ALA A 77 1.19 0.45 0.68
C ALA A 77 0.25 1.60 0.38
N VAL A 78 0.83 2.79 0.36
CA VAL A 78 0.14 4.02 0.00
C VAL A 78 0.70 4.49 -1.33
N PHE A 79 -0.20 4.74 -2.27
CA PHE A 79 0.11 5.32 -3.56
C PHE A 79 -0.39 6.76 -3.59
N TYR A 80 0.33 7.63 -4.29
CA TYR A 80 0.01 9.04 -4.38
C TYR A 80 0.15 9.60 -5.80
N GLY A 81 -0.48 10.74 -6.06
CA GLY A 81 -0.33 11.48 -7.30
C GLY A 81 -0.94 12.88 -7.20
N ALA A 82 -0.87 13.63 -8.31
CA ALA A 82 -1.53 14.92 -8.42
C ALA A 82 -3.05 14.79 -8.22
N THR A 83 -3.71 15.85 -7.75
CA THR A 83 -5.16 15.86 -7.50
C THR A 83 -6.01 15.61 -8.76
N THR A 84 -5.43 15.90 -9.93
CA THR A 84 -6.03 15.71 -11.26
C THR A 84 -5.94 14.28 -11.78
N VAL A 85 -5.18 13.39 -11.14
CA VAL A 85 -5.09 11.98 -11.55
C VAL A 85 -6.45 11.31 -11.33
N THR A 86 -7.00 10.76 -12.40
CA THR A 86 -8.27 10.02 -12.42
C THR A 86 -8.09 8.51 -12.52
N ASP A 87 -7.03 8.05 -13.20
CA ASP A 87 -6.68 6.63 -13.29
C ASP A 87 -5.78 6.24 -12.10
N PRO A 88 -6.24 5.34 -11.19
CA PRO A 88 -5.43 4.87 -10.07
C PRO A 88 -4.09 4.24 -10.49
N ASN A 89 -4.00 3.68 -11.70
CA ASN A 89 -2.76 3.05 -12.17
C ASN A 89 -1.63 4.06 -12.46
N GLN A 90 -1.95 5.36 -12.54
CA GLN A 90 -0.97 6.43 -12.68
C GLN A 90 -0.41 6.92 -11.33
N LEU A 91 -0.96 6.42 -10.21
CA LEU A 91 -0.43 6.75 -8.88
C LEU A 91 0.93 6.06 -8.67
N THR A 92 1.83 6.75 -7.99
CA THR A 92 3.19 6.30 -7.67
C THR A 92 3.25 5.80 -6.23
N LEU A 93 4.06 4.78 -5.95
CA LEU A 93 4.27 4.29 -4.59
C LEU A 93 4.88 5.40 -3.71
N LEU A 94 4.21 5.74 -2.61
CA LEU A 94 4.71 6.69 -1.61
C LEU A 94 5.52 5.97 -0.54
N ALA A 95 4.92 4.97 0.09
CA ALA A 95 5.53 4.17 1.15
C ALA A 95 4.82 2.83 1.31
N ALA A 96 5.51 1.86 1.91
CA ALA A 96 4.95 0.56 2.24
C ALA A 96 5.44 0.08 3.61
N THR A 97 4.62 -0.74 4.27
CA THR A 97 4.92 -1.36 5.56
C THR A 97 4.12 -2.67 5.70
N THR A 98 4.26 -3.34 6.84
CA THR A 98 3.54 -4.56 7.19
C THR A 98 2.57 -4.32 8.36
N PHE A 99 1.69 -5.28 8.61
CA PHE A 99 0.68 -5.18 9.66
C PHE A 99 1.25 -5.50 11.03
N ARG A 100 0.63 -4.92 12.05
CA ARG A 100 0.93 -5.25 13.44
C ARG A 100 0.48 -6.68 13.73
N THR A 101 1.25 -7.37 14.58
CA THR A 101 0.86 -8.68 15.13
C THR A 101 0.03 -8.48 16.39
N ALA A 102 -1.04 -9.26 16.54
CA ALA A 102 -1.81 -9.35 17.78
C ALA A 102 -1.81 -10.79 18.31
N THR A 103 -2.06 -10.97 19.60
CA THR A 103 -2.13 -12.31 20.22
C THR A 103 -3.46 -13.03 19.94
N ALA A 104 -4.46 -12.31 19.42
CA ALA A 104 -5.77 -12.83 19.03
C ALA A 104 -6.30 -12.01 17.84
N ASN A 105 -7.44 -12.42 17.27
CA ASN A 105 -8.13 -11.67 16.22
C ASN A 105 -8.87 -10.44 16.76
N VAL A 106 -8.10 -9.52 17.31
CA VAL A 106 -8.54 -8.25 17.90
C VAL A 106 -7.54 -7.18 17.49
N LEU A 107 -7.95 -5.91 17.61
CA LEU A 107 -7.00 -4.81 17.47
C LEU A 107 -5.81 -5.03 18.43
N PRO A 108 -4.57 -4.85 17.97
CA PRO A 108 -4.17 -4.04 16.82
C PRO A 108 -4.07 -4.77 15.47
N ALA A 109 -4.54 -6.02 15.33
CA ALA A 109 -4.63 -6.66 14.02
C ALA A 109 -5.48 -5.82 13.07
N GLY A 110 -5.18 -5.91 11.78
CA GLY A 110 -5.78 -5.12 10.71
C GLY A 110 -5.24 -3.69 10.64
N LEU A 111 -4.32 -3.30 11.54
CA LEU A 111 -3.71 -1.97 11.59
C LEU A 111 -2.19 -2.01 11.35
N ILE A 112 -1.65 -0.88 10.89
CA ILE A 112 -0.21 -0.62 10.81
C ILE A 112 0.23 0.35 11.91
N TYR A 113 1.53 0.45 12.17
CA TYR A 113 2.07 1.58 12.95
C TYR A 113 1.98 2.86 12.13
N ALA A 114 1.57 3.96 12.76
CA ALA A 114 1.54 5.25 12.09
C ALA A 114 2.95 5.86 12.01
N PHE A 115 3.27 6.50 10.89
CA PHE A 115 4.55 7.19 10.67
C PHE A 115 4.41 8.28 9.62
N ASP A 116 5.25 9.31 9.73
CA ASP A 116 5.22 10.44 8.82
C ASP A 116 6.09 10.20 7.59
N VAL A 117 5.60 10.65 6.43
CA VAL A 117 6.29 10.53 5.15
C VAL A 117 6.23 11.86 4.39
N ILE A 118 7.32 12.18 3.70
CA ILE A 118 7.40 13.31 2.79
C ILE A 118 6.75 12.92 1.46
N VAL A 119 5.91 13.78 0.91
CA VAL A 119 5.23 13.58 -0.39
C VAL A 119 6.01 14.31 -1.50
N PRO A 120 6.76 13.60 -2.35
CA PRO A 120 7.61 14.26 -3.33
C PRO A 120 6.81 15.04 -4.38
N GLY A 121 7.24 16.27 -4.65
CA GLY A 121 6.66 17.12 -5.70
C GLY A 121 5.40 17.88 -5.31
N ILE A 122 4.93 17.77 -4.05
CA ILE A 122 3.80 18.54 -3.53
C ILE A 122 4.29 19.35 -2.33
N ALA A 123 4.08 20.67 -2.36
CA ALA A 123 4.50 21.55 -1.28
C ALA A 123 3.59 21.41 -0.03
N ALA A 124 4.08 21.87 1.12
CA ALA A 124 3.25 22.07 2.31
C ALA A 124 2.01 22.92 1.98
N GLY A 125 0.86 22.58 2.58
CA GLY A 125 -0.45 23.18 2.27
C GLY A 125 -1.12 22.64 1.00
N GLY A 126 -0.37 21.99 0.10
CA GLY A 126 -0.93 21.30 -1.07
C GLY A 126 -1.72 20.05 -0.70
N GLN A 127 -2.43 19.46 -1.67
CA GLN A 127 -3.16 18.20 -1.50
C GLN A 127 -2.67 17.15 -2.49
N ALA A 128 -2.76 15.87 -2.10
CA ALA A 128 -2.43 14.73 -2.93
C ALA A 128 -3.66 13.85 -3.16
N LYS A 129 -3.75 13.22 -4.34
CA LYS A 129 -4.63 12.05 -4.52
C LYS A 129 -3.92 10.84 -3.93
N LEU A 130 -4.61 10.07 -3.10
CA LEU A 130 -4.06 8.92 -2.38
C LEU A 130 -4.90 7.67 -2.64
N GLU A 131 -4.28 6.51 -2.51
CA GLU A 131 -4.94 5.20 -2.50
C GLU A 131 -4.17 4.24 -1.59
N VAL A 132 -4.88 3.47 -0.77
CA VAL A 132 -4.30 2.37 0.00
C VAL A 132 -4.44 1.09 -0.82
N ARG A 133 -3.34 0.34 -0.92
CA ARG A 133 -3.28 -0.96 -1.58
C ARG A 133 -2.71 -1.99 -0.63
N VAL A 134 -3.30 -3.18 -0.63
CA VAL A 134 -2.82 -4.31 0.17
C VAL A 134 -2.73 -5.56 -0.69
N TRP A 135 -1.64 -6.31 -0.53
CA TRP A 135 -1.44 -7.60 -1.18
C TRP A 135 -0.70 -8.58 -0.27
N ASP A 136 -0.92 -9.87 -0.51
CA ASP A 136 -0.08 -10.95 0.01
C ASP A 136 1.30 -10.90 -0.64
N ASN A 137 2.35 -10.79 0.18
CA ASN A 137 3.72 -10.69 -0.30
C ASN A 137 4.40 -12.07 -0.47
N VAL A 138 3.72 -13.16 -0.13
CA VAL A 138 4.20 -14.55 -0.27
C VAL A 138 5.58 -14.70 0.39
N GLY A 139 5.69 -14.27 1.65
CA GLY A 139 6.92 -14.30 2.42
C GLY A 139 8.02 -13.38 1.87
N GLY A 140 7.63 -12.29 1.19
CA GLY A 140 8.55 -11.31 0.59
C GLY A 140 8.93 -11.59 -0.86
N SER A 141 8.39 -12.64 -1.48
CA SER A 141 8.62 -12.94 -2.91
C SER A 141 7.96 -11.90 -3.85
N ILE A 142 6.83 -11.33 -3.43
CA ILE A 142 6.09 -10.29 -4.16
C ILE A 142 6.39 -8.94 -3.49
N THR A 143 7.16 -8.10 -4.18
CA THR A 143 7.68 -6.83 -3.63
C THR A 143 6.97 -5.59 -4.18
N SER A 144 6.11 -5.77 -5.19
CA SER A 144 5.40 -4.68 -5.83
C SER A 144 3.94 -5.05 -6.13
N TRP A 145 3.09 -4.04 -6.20
CA TRP A 145 1.68 -4.19 -6.56
C TRP A 145 1.51 -4.95 -7.89
N ASN A 146 2.33 -4.68 -8.90
CA ASN A 146 2.17 -5.29 -10.23
C ASN A 146 2.51 -6.79 -10.28
N GLN A 147 3.15 -7.33 -9.23
CA GLN A 147 3.48 -8.76 -9.11
C GLN A 147 2.40 -9.57 -8.40
N ASN A 148 1.35 -8.93 -7.88
CA ASN A 148 0.31 -9.63 -7.13
C ASN A 148 -0.45 -10.61 -8.05
N ASN A 149 -0.76 -11.80 -7.53
CA ASN A 149 -1.43 -12.87 -8.28
C ASN A 149 -2.92 -13.01 -7.93
N GLY A 150 -3.57 -11.95 -7.45
CA GLY A 150 -5.01 -11.98 -7.12
C GLY A 150 -5.34 -11.94 -5.63
N SER A 151 -4.38 -12.15 -4.73
CA SER A 151 -4.54 -11.88 -3.28
C SER A 151 -4.33 -10.39 -2.96
N ALA A 152 -5.10 -9.50 -3.59
CA ALA A 152 -4.89 -8.07 -3.46
C ALA A 152 -6.19 -7.25 -3.58
N ASN A 153 -6.24 -6.13 -2.87
CA ASN A 153 -7.34 -5.18 -2.97
C ASN A 153 -6.90 -3.75 -2.60
N ARG A 154 -7.78 -2.76 -2.82
CA ARG A 154 -7.51 -1.33 -2.64
C ARG A 154 -8.72 -0.56 -2.09
N SER A 155 -8.45 0.55 -1.41
CA SER A 155 -9.46 1.39 -0.76
C SER A 155 -10.32 2.23 -1.68
N GLY A 156 -9.95 2.34 -2.96
CA GLY A 156 -10.35 3.44 -3.83
C GLY A 156 -9.54 4.71 -3.55
N THR A 157 -9.63 5.67 -4.46
CA THR A 157 -8.86 6.93 -4.36
C THR A 157 -9.58 7.97 -3.51
N PHE A 158 -8.81 8.77 -2.77
CA PHE A 158 -9.32 9.87 -1.95
C PHE A 158 -8.34 11.05 -1.99
N LEU A 159 -8.79 12.24 -1.60
CA LEU A 159 -7.92 13.42 -1.49
C LEU A 159 -7.42 13.55 -0.06
N SER A 160 -6.12 13.86 0.09
CA SER A 160 -5.57 14.24 1.38
C SER A 160 -6.13 15.57 1.86
N LEU A 161 -6.09 15.81 3.17
CA LEU A 161 -6.11 17.18 3.70
C LEU A 161 -4.81 17.92 3.30
N PRO A 162 -4.72 19.24 3.51
CA PRO A 162 -3.49 20.01 3.26
C PRO A 162 -2.29 19.36 3.94
N LEU A 163 -1.24 19.07 3.16
CA LEU A 163 -0.02 18.42 3.63
C LEU A 163 0.73 19.30 4.63
N GLY A 164 1.38 18.67 5.62
CA GLY A 164 2.11 19.37 6.67
C GLY A 164 3.44 19.96 6.19
N GLY A 165 4.06 20.79 7.03
CA GLY A 165 5.31 21.50 6.74
C GLY A 165 5.13 23.01 6.75
N THR A 166 6.17 23.76 6.39
CA THR A 166 6.13 25.22 6.32
C THR A 166 6.12 25.67 4.87
N ASP A 167 5.10 26.40 4.40
CA ASP A 167 5.05 26.85 3.01
C ASP A 167 6.06 27.96 2.67
N SER A 168 6.08 28.40 1.41
CA SER A 168 6.98 29.47 0.93
C SER A 168 6.70 30.85 1.54
N THR A 169 5.56 31.02 2.20
CA THR A 169 5.18 32.26 2.89
C THR A 169 5.41 32.19 4.41
N GLY A 170 5.87 31.05 4.91
CA GLY A 170 6.13 30.82 6.33
C GLY A 170 4.94 30.26 7.11
N ASN A 171 3.81 29.93 6.45
CA ASN A 171 2.68 29.32 7.15
C ASN A 171 3.00 27.88 7.52
N ILE A 172 2.65 27.48 8.74
CA ILE A 172 2.86 26.12 9.24
C ILE A 172 1.58 25.31 9.09
N PHE A 173 1.68 24.19 8.37
CA PHE A 173 0.64 23.18 8.24
C PHE A 173 1.02 21.96 9.10
N LEU A 174 0.06 21.43 9.85
CA LEU A 174 0.24 20.17 10.56
C LEU A 174 0.12 19.00 9.59
N SER A 175 0.94 17.97 9.77
CA SER A 175 0.88 16.76 8.95
C SER A 175 -0.49 16.10 9.13
N PRO A 176 -1.30 15.98 8.06
CA PRO A 176 -2.62 15.39 8.18
C PRO A 176 -2.51 13.87 8.31
N ASN A 177 -3.53 13.27 8.90
CA ASN A 177 -3.72 11.82 8.85
C ASN A 177 -4.36 11.40 7.52
N MET A 178 -4.25 10.12 7.17
CA MET A 178 -4.92 9.52 6.00
C MET A 178 -6.42 9.28 6.23
N THR A 179 -7.20 10.31 6.57
CA THR A 179 -8.66 10.19 6.69
C THR A 179 -9.32 10.24 5.30
N GLY A 180 -10.49 9.61 5.15
CA GLY A 180 -11.30 9.70 3.92
C GLY A 180 -11.40 8.42 3.08
N TRP A 181 -10.93 7.29 3.61
CA TRP A 181 -11.12 5.97 3.00
C TRP A 181 -11.73 4.99 4.02
N THR A 182 -12.16 3.82 3.54
CA THR A 182 -12.88 2.83 4.35
C THR A 182 -12.18 1.48 4.39
N SER A 183 -12.48 0.68 5.42
CA SER A 183 -12.07 -0.72 5.50
C SER A 183 -12.42 -1.51 4.23
N PHE A 184 -11.65 -2.57 4.01
CA PHE A 184 -11.90 -3.55 2.95
C PHE A 184 -11.26 -4.90 3.34
N ASN A 185 -11.62 -5.95 2.60
CA ASN A 185 -10.93 -7.24 2.69
C ASN A 185 -10.07 -7.53 1.45
N ILE A 186 -9.06 -8.37 1.60
CA ILE A 186 -8.40 -8.99 0.45
C ILE A 186 -9.10 -10.31 0.09
N PRO A 187 -9.25 -10.66 -1.19
CA PRO A 187 -9.70 -12.00 -1.59
C PRO A 187 -8.55 -13.01 -1.45
N GLN A 188 -8.88 -14.30 -1.38
CA GLN A 188 -7.91 -15.38 -1.47
C GLN A 188 -7.41 -15.46 -2.91
N GLY A 189 -6.09 -15.45 -3.09
CA GLY A 189 -5.50 -15.68 -4.41
C GLY A 189 -5.73 -17.11 -4.88
N PRO A 190 -5.60 -17.36 -6.19
CA PRO A 190 -5.59 -18.71 -6.72
C PRO A 190 -4.40 -19.46 -6.12
N GLU A 191 -4.69 -20.36 -5.17
CA GLU A 191 -3.68 -21.31 -4.73
C GLU A 191 -3.27 -22.15 -5.96
N PRO A 192 -1.97 -22.33 -6.24
CA PRO A 192 -1.55 -23.30 -7.24
C PRO A 192 -2.08 -24.66 -6.81
N GLY A 193 -3.15 -25.11 -7.47
CA GLY A 193 -3.84 -26.33 -7.06
C GLY A 193 -2.87 -27.52 -7.01
N PRO A 194 -3.05 -28.47 -6.07
CA PRO A 194 -2.21 -29.67 -5.96
C PRO A 194 -2.10 -30.48 -7.26
N LEU A 195 -3.09 -30.33 -8.16
CA LEU A 195 -3.11 -30.97 -9.48
C LEU A 195 -2.00 -30.47 -10.41
N LEU A 196 -1.56 -29.21 -10.30
CA LEU A 196 -0.46 -28.68 -11.10
C LEU A 196 0.89 -29.28 -10.67
N LEU A 197 1.10 -29.42 -9.36
CA LEU A 197 2.29 -30.09 -8.81
C LEU A 197 2.29 -31.59 -9.11
N THR A 198 1.14 -32.26 -8.99
CA THR A 198 1.02 -33.68 -9.32
C THR A 198 1.19 -33.93 -10.82
N GLY A 199 0.64 -33.04 -11.67
CA GLY A 199 0.79 -33.10 -13.12
C GLY A 199 2.23 -32.90 -13.58
N LEU A 200 2.95 -31.92 -13.01
CA LEU A 200 4.36 -31.69 -13.29
C LEU A 200 5.24 -32.85 -12.78
N GLY A 201 4.96 -33.36 -11.57
CA GLY A 201 5.63 -34.53 -11.04
C GLY A 201 5.43 -35.77 -11.92
N GLY A 202 4.20 -36.01 -12.38
CA GLY A 202 3.88 -37.09 -13.31
C GLY A 202 4.56 -36.93 -14.68
N ALA A 203 4.58 -35.72 -15.23
CA ALA A 203 5.24 -35.42 -16.50
C ALA A 203 6.77 -35.61 -16.42
N MET A 204 7.41 -35.17 -15.33
CA MET A 204 8.83 -35.43 -15.10
C MET A 204 9.12 -36.94 -14.99
N LEU A 205 8.28 -37.69 -14.27
CA LEU A 205 8.44 -39.14 -14.15
C LEU A 205 8.32 -39.85 -15.52
N PHE A 206 7.39 -39.41 -16.37
CA PHE A 206 7.22 -39.92 -17.74
C PHE A 206 8.43 -39.61 -18.63
N LEU A 207 8.98 -38.40 -18.54
CA LEU A 207 10.18 -38.00 -19.29
C LEU A 207 11.41 -38.82 -18.88
N PHE A 208 11.63 -39.04 -17.58
CA PHE A 208 12.71 -39.90 -17.10
C PHE A 208 12.56 -41.35 -17.58
N ARG A 209 11.33 -41.89 -17.56
CA ARG A 209 11.05 -43.24 -18.04
C ARG A 209 11.30 -43.38 -19.55
N TRP A 210 10.99 -42.35 -20.32
CA TRP A 210 11.18 -42.34 -21.76
C TRP A 210 12.66 -42.25 -22.16
N GLN A 211 13.44 -41.42 -21.49
CA GLN A 211 14.88 -41.30 -21.75
C GLN A 211 15.63 -42.61 -21.47
N ASN A 212 15.26 -43.35 -20.41
CA ASN A 212 15.89 -44.63 -20.09
C ASN A 212 15.63 -45.73 -21.14
N ARG A 213 14.49 -45.68 -21.86
CA ARG A 213 14.19 -46.65 -22.94
C ARG A 213 15.00 -46.42 -24.22
N ARG A 214 15.60 -45.25 -24.41
CA ARG A 214 16.40 -44.93 -25.60
C ARG A 214 17.90 -45.26 -25.45
N ARG A 215 18.31 -45.70 -24.25
CA ARG A 215 19.72 -46.02 -23.93
C ARG A 215 20.01 -47.53 -23.90
N VAL A 216 19.05 -48.36 -24.30
CA VAL A 216 19.17 -49.82 -24.49
C VAL A 216 18.90 -50.11 -25.95
#